data_AF-A0A161MJW0-F1
#
_entry.id   AF-A0A161MJW0-F1
#
_cell.length_a   1.000
_cell.length_b   1.000
_cell.length_c   1.000
_cell.angle_alpha   90.00
_cell.angle_beta   90.00
_cell.angle_gamma   90.00
#
_symmetry.space_group_name_H-M   'P 1'
#
loop_
_entity.id
_entity.type
_entity.pdbx_description
1 polymer ?
#
loop_
_entity_poly.entity_id
_entity_poly.type
_entity_poly.pdbx_seq_one_letter_code
_entity_poly.pdbx_strand_id
1 'polypeptide(L)'
;WIHKLLMTFTIGTKAAIAGGTTTIMDFVVPYEGESLLDAYERVRSTADSKVCCDYSLHVCVTRWSDTVKREMEVLCSEHGINSFKMFMAFKNQYMLHDNELYCAFAKCKELGAVAMVHAENGDVINENEKALLEKGIVGPEGHSLSRPEEVEAEAVNRACVIA
;
A
#
# COMPACT_ATOMS: atom_id res chain seq x y z
N TRP A 1 3.89 -0.22 11.62
CA TRP A 1 4.05 1.17 11.15
C TRP A 1 2.84 1.73 10.40
N ILE A 2 1.90 0.94 9.87
CA ILE A 2 0.77 1.46 9.06
C ILE A 2 -0.51 1.82 9.87
N HIS A 3 -0.67 1.36 11.11
CA HIS A 3 -2.00 1.39 11.76
C HIS A 3 -2.33 2.60 12.65
N LYS A 4 -1.39 3.49 13.00
CA LYS A 4 -1.69 4.69 13.82
C LYS A 4 -0.78 5.85 13.48
N LEU A 5 -1.22 6.71 12.56
CA LEU A 5 -0.69 8.05 12.42
C LEU A 5 -1.45 9.00 13.36
N LEU A 6 -0.72 9.90 14.04
CA LEU A 6 -1.32 10.97 14.84
C LEU A 6 -1.95 12.06 13.95
N MET A 7 -1.60 12.08 12.66
CA MET A 7 -2.08 13.06 11.69
C MET A 7 -3.43 12.61 11.10
N THR A 8 -4.46 13.43 11.28
CA THR A 8 -5.80 13.22 10.69
C THR A 8 -5.93 13.96 9.36
N PHE A 9 -6.95 13.67 8.55
CA PHE A 9 -7.23 14.41 7.31
C PHE A 9 -7.28 15.93 7.52
N THR A 10 -7.90 16.42 8.60
CA THR A 10 -7.98 17.87 8.88
C THR A 10 -6.61 18.48 9.16
N ILE A 11 -5.80 17.86 10.01
CA ILE A 11 -4.48 18.42 10.36
C ILE A 11 -3.52 18.26 9.18
N GLY A 12 -3.53 17.10 8.51
CA GLY A 12 -2.67 16.80 7.37
C GLY A 12 -2.94 17.71 6.17
N THR A 13 -4.21 17.92 5.80
CA THR A 13 -4.54 18.82 4.67
C THR A 13 -4.27 20.29 4.99
N LYS A 14 -4.47 20.74 6.24
CA LYS A 14 -4.04 22.09 6.65
C LYS A 14 -2.52 22.27 6.52
N ALA A 15 -1.74 21.28 6.94
CA ALA A 15 -0.29 21.29 6.79
C ALA A 15 0.12 21.29 5.31
N ALA A 16 -0.55 20.49 4.46
CA ALA A 16 -0.32 20.47 3.02
C ALA A 16 -0.52 21.86 2.39
N ILE A 17 -1.66 22.52 2.69
CA ILE A 17 -1.96 23.87 2.20
C ILE A 17 -0.95 24.90 2.71
N ALA A 18 -0.57 24.81 4.00
CA ALA A 18 0.44 25.70 4.56
C ALA A 18 1.81 25.57 3.86
N GLY A 19 2.12 24.40 3.31
CA GLY A 19 3.31 24.13 2.49
C GLY A 19 3.13 24.39 0.99
N GLY A 20 1.95 24.83 0.53
CA GLY A 20 1.66 25.10 -0.88
C GLY A 20 1.14 23.92 -1.69
N THR A 21 0.86 22.77 -1.06
CA THR A 21 0.24 21.61 -1.70
C THR A 21 -1.29 21.69 -1.61
N THR A 22 -1.97 21.66 -2.76
CA THR A 22 -3.43 21.87 -2.86
C THR A 22 -4.23 20.61 -3.13
N THR A 23 -3.56 19.46 -3.33
CA THR A 23 -4.22 18.17 -3.55
C THR A 23 -3.40 17.07 -2.91
N ILE A 24 -4.06 16.13 -2.24
CA ILE A 24 -3.42 14.92 -1.70
C ILE A 24 -4.00 13.65 -2.32
N MET A 25 -3.21 12.58 -2.38
CA MET A 25 -3.70 11.23 -2.68
C MET A 25 -3.32 10.31 -1.53
N ASP A 26 -4.31 9.75 -0.86
CA ASP A 26 -4.11 8.90 0.33
C ASP A 26 -4.30 7.41 -0.02
N PHE A 27 -3.91 6.50 0.89
CA PHE A 27 -4.02 5.06 0.69
C PHE A 27 -5.15 4.47 1.53
N VAL A 28 -6.10 3.83 0.86
CA VAL A 28 -7.08 2.95 1.49
C VAL A 28 -6.40 1.62 1.77
N VAL A 29 -6.12 1.36 3.05
CA VAL A 29 -5.61 0.06 3.52
C VAL A 29 -6.78 -0.73 4.14
N PRO A 30 -7.17 -1.87 3.55
CA PRO A 30 -8.16 -2.75 4.17
C PRO A 30 -7.62 -3.35 5.48
N TYR A 31 -8.49 -3.46 6.48
CA TYR A 31 -8.22 -4.28 7.65
C TYR A 31 -8.26 -5.77 7.29
N GLU A 32 -7.72 -6.62 8.17
CA GLU A 32 -7.81 -8.07 7.99
C GLU A 32 -9.28 -8.51 7.89
N GLY A 33 -9.62 -9.21 6.81
CA GLY A 33 -10.98 -9.66 6.52
C GLY A 33 -11.89 -8.63 5.83
N GLU A 34 -11.56 -7.33 5.85
CA GLU A 34 -12.37 -6.26 5.24
C GLU A 34 -12.32 -6.28 3.70
N SER A 35 -13.45 -6.03 3.04
CA SER A 35 -13.51 -5.89 1.58
C SER A 35 -12.83 -4.60 1.11
N LEU A 36 -12.43 -4.52 -0.17
CA LEU A 36 -11.85 -3.28 -0.70
C LEU A 36 -12.88 -2.13 -0.73
N LEU A 37 -14.15 -2.46 -0.98
CA LEU A 37 -15.25 -1.49 -1.03
C LEU A 37 -15.57 -0.92 0.34
N ASP A 38 -15.66 -1.77 1.38
CA ASP A 38 -15.90 -1.32 2.75
C ASP A 38 -14.74 -0.45 3.25
N ALA A 39 -13.49 -0.86 2.95
CA ALA A 39 -12.31 -0.08 3.29
C ALA A 39 -12.33 1.31 2.62
N TYR A 40 -12.70 1.36 1.34
CA TYR A 40 -12.84 2.60 0.58
C TYR A 40 -13.91 3.52 1.20
N GLU A 41 -15.09 2.98 1.49
CA GLU A 41 -16.20 3.75 2.08
C GLU A 41 -15.84 4.28 3.47
N ARG A 42 -15.16 3.45 4.29
CA ARG A 42 -14.67 3.86 5.61
C ARG A 42 -13.71 5.04 5.53
N VAL A 43 -12.77 5.01 4.58
CA VAL A 43 -11.80 6.11 4.42
C VAL A 43 -12.47 7.35 3.83
N ARG A 44 -13.31 7.19 2.81
CA ARG A 44 -14.03 8.30 2.16
C ARG A 44 -14.97 9.03 3.12
N SER A 45 -15.80 8.30 3.86
CA SER A 45 -16.68 8.88 4.89
C SER A 45 -15.92 9.62 6.00
N THR A 46 -14.69 9.17 6.30
CA THR A 46 -13.80 9.86 7.25
C THR A 46 -13.18 11.13 6.64
N ALA A 47 -12.84 11.11 5.36
CA ALA A 47 -12.13 12.19 4.66
C ALA A 47 -13.06 13.33 4.23
N ASP A 48 -14.22 13.03 3.67
CA ASP A 48 -15.13 14.00 3.02
C ASP A 48 -15.51 15.19 3.92
N SER A 49 -15.68 14.93 5.22
CA SER A 49 -16.05 15.97 6.20
C SER A 49 -14.85 16.70 6.83
N LYS A 50 -13.62 16.31 6.49
CA LYS A 50 -12.41 16.69 7.23
C LYS A 50 -11.31 17.32 6.38
N VAL A 51 -11.22 17.01 5.10
CA VAL A 51 -10.20 17.56 4.20
C VAL A 51 -10.37 19.07 4.01
N CYS A 52 -9.26 19.80 3.93
CA CYS A 52 -9.23 21.24 3.71
C CYS A 52 -8.81 21.61 2.27
N CYS A 53 -8.43 20.62 1.46
CA CYS A 53 -8.06 20.75 0.04
C CYS A 53 -8.61 19.55 -0.74
N ASP A 54 -8.46 19.57 -2.07
CA ASP A 54 -8.88 18.45 -2.91
C ASP A 54 -8.12 17.17 -2.53
N TYR A 55 -8.76 16.02 -2.74
CA TYR A 55 -8.12 14.74 -2.50
C TYR A 55 -8.62 13.65 -3.44
N SER A 56 -7.81 12.60 -3.57
CA SER A 56 -8.21 11.33 -4.16
C SER A 56 -7.62 10.17 -3.36
N LEU A 57 -7.92 8.94 -3.77
CA LEU A 57 -7.55 7.73 -3.05
C LEU A 57 -6.89 6.72 -4.00
N HIS A 58 -5.90 6.02 -3.47
CA HIS A 58 -5.38 4.76 -3.97
C HIS A 58 -5.96 3.63 -3.13
N VAL A 59 -6.15 2.43 -3.69
CA VAL A 59 -6.63 1.27 -2.92
C VAL A 59 -5.58 0.18 -2.84
N CYS A 60 -5.23 -0.23 -1.61
CA CYS A 60 -4.27 -1.29 -1.37
C CYS A 60 -4.88 -2.67 -1.60
N VAL A 61 -4.22 -3.48 -2.44
CA VAL A 61 -4.53 -4.89 -2.65
C VAL A 61 -3.58 -5.72 -1.79
N THR A 62 -4.06 -6.14 -0.61
CA THR A 62 -3.27 -6.85 0.42
C THR A 62 -3.43 -8.37 0.40
N ARG A 63 -4.30 -8.87 -0.49
CA ARG A 63 -4.59 -10.29 -0.75
C ARG A 63 -5.18 -10.43 -2.15
N TRP A 64 -5.06 -11.61 -2.76
CA TRP A 64 -5.64 -11.86 -4.08
C TRP A 64 -6.75 -12.91 -4.06
N SER A 65 -7.86 -12.63 -4.75
CA SER A 65 -8.99 -13.56 -4.95
C SER A 65 -9.92 -13.06 -6.07
N ASP A 66 -10.83 -13.91 -6.55
CA ASP A 66 -11.86 -13.51 -7.52
C ASP A 66 -12.82 -12.44 -6.96
N THR A 67 -12.98 -12.36 -5.63
CA THR A 67 -13.75 -11.29 -5.00
C THR A 67 -13.03 -9.96 -5.12
N VAL A 68 -11.74 -9.92 -4.76
CA VAL A 68 -10.88 -8.73 -4.91
C VAL A 68 -10.86 -8.24 -6.36
N LYS A 69 -10.75 -9.18 -7.33
CA LYS A 69 -10.80 -8.85 -8.76
C LYS A 69 -12.07 -8.09 -9.15
N ARG A 70 -13.23 -8.55 -8.68
CA ARG A 70 -14.54 -7.89 -8.93
C ARG A 70 -14.66 -6.55 -8.20
N GLU A 71 -14.16 -6.46 -6.98
CA GLU A 71 -14.18 -5.20 -6.23
C GLU A 71 -13.30 -4.13 -6.89
N MET A 72 -12.15 -4.51 -7.48
CA MET A 72 -11.34 -3.60 -8.29
C MET A 72 -12.11 -3.06 -9.51
N GLU A 73 -12.92 -3.89 -10.18
CA GLU A 73 -13.77 -3.44 -11.29
C GLU A 73 -14.74 -2.36 -10.83
N VAL A 74 -15.46 -2.59 -9.73
CA VAL A 74 -16.43 -1.64 -9.15
C VAL A 74 -15.72 -0.34 -8.73
N LEU A 75 -14.56 -0.44 -8.08
CA LEU A 75 -13.77 0.74 -7.69
C LEU A 75 -13.38 1.61 -8.91
N CYS A 76 -13.03 0.98 -10.03
CA CYS A 76 -12.73 1.70 -11.27
C CYS A 76 -13.96 2.28 -11.94
N SER A 77 -15.03 1.50 -12.11
CA SER A 77 -16.20 1.91 -12.90
C SER A 77 -17.12 2.88 -12.16
N GLU A 78 -17.22 2.77 -10.83
CA GLU A 78 -18.23 3.49 -10.04
C GLU A 78 -17.62 4.52 -9.07
N HIS A 79 -16.36 4.33 -8.65
CA HIS A 79 -15.75 5.13 -7.58
C HIS A 79 -14.57 6.00 -8.04
N GLY A 80 -14.22 5.97 -9.33
CA GLY A 80 -13.17 6.82 -9.91
C GLY A 80 -11.75 6.45 -9.49
N ILE A 81 -11.53 5.23 -8.97
CA ILE A 81 -10.21 4.73 -8.61
C ILE A 81 -9.52 4.21 -9.87
N ASN A 82 -8.31 4.69 -10.15
CA ASN A 82 -7.52 4.22 -11.30
C ASN A 82 -6.11 3.80 -10.90
N SER A 83 -5.88 3.51 -9.62
CA SER A 83 -4.56 3.13 -9.12
C SER A 83 -4.64 2.26 -7.87
N PHE A 84 -3.92 1.14 -7.90
CA PHE A 84 -3.93 0.11 -6.86
C PHE A 84 -2.53 -0.13 -6.32
N LYS A 85 -2.39 -0.29 -5.00
CA LYS A 85 -1.10 -0.47 -4.32
C LYS A 85 -0.92 -1.89 -3.81
N MET A 86 0.16 -2.53 -4.23
CA MET A 86 0.55 -3.88 -3.81
C MET A 86 1.83 -3.82 -2.99
N PHE A 87 2.11 -4.88 -2.22
CA PHE A 87 3.28 -4.96 -1.35
C PHE A 87 4.05 -6.26 -1.63
N MET A 88 5.37 -6.13 -1.81
CA MET A 88 6.30 -7.26 -1.84
C MET A 88 6.96 -7.50 -0.47
N ALA A 89 6.72 -6.59 0.47
CA ALA A 89 7.17 -6.61 1.85
C ALA A 89 6.01 -6.88 2.83
N PHE A 90 6.30 -6.84 4.13
CA PHE A 90 5.33 -7.09 5.20
C PHE A 90 4.75 -8.52 5.14
N LYS A 91 5.67 -9.51 5.16
CA LYS A 91 5.35 -10.93 5.20
C LYS A 91 4.30 -11.23 6.28
N ASN A 92 3.33 -12.08 5.95
CA ASN A 92 2.19 -12.46 6.79
C ASN A 92 1.18 -11.34 7.11
N GLN A 93 1.29 -10.16 6.49
CA GLN A 93 0.34 -9.06 6.66
C GLN A 93 -0.22 -8.56 5.32
N TYR A 94 0.65 -8.10 4.41
CA TYR A 94 0.24 -7.47 3.15
C TYR A 94 0.93 -8.03 1.91
N MET A 95 1.99 -8.81 2.11
CA MET A 95 2.84 -9.33 1.05
C MET A 95 2.04 -10.20 0.07
N LEU A 96 2.11 -9.88 -1.21
CA LEU A 96 1.67 -10.74 -2.30
C LEU A 96 2.85 -11.55 -2.85
N HIS A 97 2.58 -12.78 -3.24
CA HIS A 97 3.52 -13.60 -3.98
C HIS A 97 3.52 -13.26 -5.48
N ASP A 98 4.56 -13.65 -6.22
CA ASP A 98 4.74 -13.27 -7.63
C ASP A 98 3.56 -13.69 -8.53
N ASN A 99 2.95 -14.85 -8.26
CA ASN A 99 1.77 -15.30 -8.99
C ASN A 99 0.55 -14.38 -8.75
N GLU A 100 0.40 -13.86 -7.52
CA GLU A 100 -0.68 -12.94 -7.16
C GLU A 100 -0.42 -11.55 -7.75
N LEU A 101 0.83 -11.07 -7.70
CA LEU A 101 1.26 -9.83 -8.35
C LEU A 101 0.99 -9.87 -9.85
N TYR A 102 1.35 -10.97 -10.52
CA TYR A 102 1.06 -11.15 -11.94
C TYR A 102 -0.44 -11.01 -12.25
N CYS A 103 -1.30 -11.65 -11.45
CA CYS A 103 -2.75 -11.56 -11.62
C CYS A 103 -3.28 -10.14 -11.35
N ALA A 104 -2.77 -9.49 -10.30
CA ALA A 104 -3.14 -8.12 -9.94
C ALA A 104 -2.73 -7.10 -11.02
N PHE A 105 -1.52 -7.24 -11.59
CA PHE A 105 -1.03 -6.38 -12.68
C PHE A 105 -1.81 -6.60 -13.96
N ALA A 106 -2.09 -7.86 -14.31
CA ALA A 106 -2.95 -8.19 -15.45
C ALA A 106 -4.34 -7.55 -15.29
N LYS A 107 -4.89 -7.56 -14.08
CA LYS A 107 -6.17 -6.88 -13.80
C LYS A 107 -6.06 -5.36 -13.88
N CYS A 108 -5.01 -4.76 -13.34
CA CYS A 108 -4.77 -3.32 -13.47
C CYS A 108 -4.73 -2.91 -14.95
N LYS A 109 -4.02 -3.68 -15.79
CA LYS A 109 -3.95 -3.48 -17.24
C LYS A 109 -5.33 -3.56 -17.91
N GLU A 110 -6.15 -4.56 -17.57
CA GLU A 110 -7.52 -4.71 -18.08
C GLU A 110 -8.39 -3.50 -17.74
N LEU A 111 -8.24 -2.94 -16.54
CA LEU A 111 -9.01 -1.81 -16.03
C LEU A 111 -8.49 -0.44 -16.50
N GLY A 112 -7.31 -0.38 -17.13
CA GLY A 112 -6.63 0.89 -17.40
C GLY A 112 -6.14 1.60 -16.12
N ALA A 113 -5.91 0.84 -15.04
CA ALA A 113 -5.43 1.33 -13.76
C ALA A 113 -3.90 1.20 -13.63
N VAL A 114 -3.30 2.09 -12.84
CA VAL A 114 -1.87 2.07 -12.52
C VAL A 114 -1.60 1.12 -11.36
N ALA A 115 -0.74 0.13 -11.59
CA ALA A 115 -0.21 -0.72 -10.53
C ALA A 115 0.94 0.01 -9.81
N MET A 116 0.80 0.20 -8.50
CA MET A 116 1.85 0.72 -7.63
C MET A 116 2.37 -0.39 -6.73
N VAL A 117 3.67 -0.38 -6.43
CA VAL A 117 4.30 -1.45 -5.65
C VAL A 117 5.10 -0.84 -4.49
N HIS A 118 5.04 -1.46 -3.33
CA HIS A 118 6.07 -1.32 -2.29
C HIS A 118 7.07 -2.45 -2.50
N ALA A 119 8.21 -2.12 -3.09
CA ALA A 119 9.14 -3.10 -3.64
C ALA A 119 10.36 -3.29 -2.73
N GLU A 120 10.20 -4.09 -1.68
CA GLU A 120 11.32 -4.67 -0.92
C GLU A 120 11.10 -6.18 -0.82
N ASN A 121 12.16 -7.00 -0.80
CA ASN A 121 12.02 -8.44 -0.62
C ASN A 121 11.60 -8.80 0.81
N GLY A 122 10.30 -9.05 1.02
CA GLY A 122 9.71 -9.31 2.33
C GLY A 122 10.23 -10.57 3.04
N ASP A 123 10.64 -11.59 2.29
CA ASP A 123 11.22 -12.80 2.86
C ASP A 123 12.59 -12.53 3.46
N VAL A 124 13.45 -11.81 2.71
CA VAL A 124 14.79 -11.43 3.18
C VAL A 124 14.72 -10.49 4.39
N ILE A 125 13.82 -9.49 4.36
CA ILE A 125 13.59 -8.60 5.51
C ILE A 125 13.23 -9.41 6.74
N ASN A 126 12.29 -10.34 6.62
CA ASN A 126 11.81 -11.14 7.74
C ASN A 126 12.94 -12.00 8.36
N GLU A 127 13.83 -12.58 7.55
CA GLU A 127 14.97 -13.34 8.09
C GLU A 127 16.05 -12.44 8.69
N ASN A 128 16.32 -11.28 8.09
CA ASN A 128 17.28 -10.32 8.64
C ASN A 128 16.80 -9.74 9.99
N GLU A 129 15.51 -9.42 10.11
CA GLU A 129 14.91 -8.92 11.37
C GLU A 129 15.10 -9.96 12.50
N LYS A 130 14.82 -11.23 12.24
CA LYS A 130 15.08 -12.32 13.21
C LYS A 130 16.55 -12.38 13.61
N ALA A 131 17.45 -12.40 12.63
CA ALA A 131 18.89 -12.53 12.87
C ALA A 131 19.47 -11.34 13.67
N LEU A 132 18.96 -10.12 13.47
CA LEU A 132 19.38 -8.94 14.22
C LEU A 132 18.86 -8.99 15.67
N LEU A 133 17.60 -9.38 15.86
CA LEU A 133 17.02 -9.56 17.19
C LEU A 133 17.75 -10.66 17.99
N GLU A 134 18.12 -11.77 17.35
CA GLU A 134 18.92 -12.85 17.96
C GLU A 134 20.31 -12.36 18.41
N LYS A 135 20.87 -11.37 17.72
CA LYS A 135 22.14 -10.70 18.08
C LYS A 135 21.96 -9.60 19.13
N GLY A 136 20.75 -9.39 19.64
CA GLY A 136 20.45 -8.36 20.63
C GLY A 136 20.38 -6.94 20.06
N ILE A 137 20.33 -6.78 18.72
CA ILE A 137 20.17 -5.48 18.07
C ILE A 137 18.68 -5.14 18.06
N VAL A 138 18.26 -4.40 19.09
CA VAL A 138 16.86 -4.03 19.35
C VAL A 138 16.60 -2.52 19.21
N GLY A 139 17.63 -1.74 18.91
CA GLY A 139 17.51 -0.31 18.68
C GLY A 139 16.96 0.03 17.28
N PRO A 140 16.58 1.29 17.03
CA PRO A 140 16.03 1.73 15.74
C PRO A 140 16.98 1.49 14.55
N GLU A 141 18.30 1.45 14.77
CA GLU A 141 19.30 1.13 13.76
C GLU A 141 19.10 -0.26 13.14
N GLY A 142 18.57 -1.22 13.92
CA GLY A 142 18.23 -2.56 13.45
C GLY A 142 17.21 -2.53 12.31
N HIS A 143 16.34 -1.52 12.25
CA HIS A 143 15.38 -1.36 11.17
C HIS A 143 16.04 -1.13 9.82
N SER A 144 17.03 -0.24 9.74
CA SER A 144 17.77 0.01 8.50
C SER A 144 18.68 -1.16 8.16
N LEU A 145 19.32 -1.77 9.17
CA LEU A 145 20.18 -2.94 8.98
C LEU A 145 19.42 -4.18 8.48
N SER A 146 18.11 -4.30 8.76
CA SER A 146 17.33 -5.46 8.31
C SER A 146 16.94 -5.40 6.83
N ARG A 147 17.06 -4.22 6.21
CA ARG A 147 16.60 -3.93 4.84
C ARG A 147 17.66 -3.13 4.07
N PRO A 148 18.85 -3.70 3.84
CA PRO A 148 19.86 -3.01 3.03
C PRO A 148 19.32 -2.78 1.61
N GLU A 149 19.82 -1.75 0.91
CA GLU A 149 19.25 -1.26 -0.36
C GLU A 149 19.14 -2.32 -1.47
N GLU A 150 19.95 -3.38 -1.43
CA GLU A 150 19.88 -4.50 -2.37
C GLU A 150 18.55 -5.28 -2.29
N VAL A 151 17.92 -5.27 -1.12
CA VAL A 151 16.59 -5.86 -0.88
C VAL A 151 15.50 -5.08 -1.63
N GLU A 152 15.65 -3.76 -1.73
CA GLU A 152 14.78 -2.90 -2.53
C GLU A 152 15.08 -3.09 -4.03
N ALA A 153 16.36 -3.02 -4.41
CA ALA A 153 16.77 -3.12 -5.81
C ALA A 153 16.33 -4.43 -6.49
N GLU A 154 16.44 -5.57 -5.80
CA GLU A 154 15.97 -6.86 -6.31
C GLU A 154 14.45 -6.84 -6.55
N ALA A 155 13.68 -6.37 -5.57
CA ALA A 155 12.22 -6.37 -5.65
C ALA A 155 11.71 -5.37 -6.71
N VAL A 156 12.37 -4.22 -6.87
CA VAL A 156 12.07 -3.26 -7.96
C VAL A 156 12.28 -3.94 -9.31
N ASN A 157 13.45 -4.58 -9.52
CA ASN A 157 13.73 -5.30 -10.76
C ASN A 157 12.70 -6.40 -11.03
N ARG A 158 12.35 -7.20 -10.02
CA ARG A 158 11.35 -8.26 -10.15
C ARG A 158 9.95 -7.73 -10.46
N ALA A 159 9.50 -6.67 -9.79
CA ALA A 159 8.22 -6.02 -10.09
C ALA A 159 8.18 -5.51 -11.54
N CYS A 160 9.27 -4.91 -12.04
CA CYS A 160 9.39 -4.45 -13.42
C CYS A 160 9.36 -5.60 -14.44
N VAL A 161 9.89 -6.77 -14.11
CA VAL A 161 9.86 -7.95 -14.99
C VAL A 161 8.46 -8.58 -15.06
N ILE A 162 7.69 -8.51 -13.96
CA ILE A 162 6.32 -9.06 -13.90
C ILE A 162 5.31 -8.15 -14.62
N ALA A 163 5.51 -6.82 -14.58
CA ALA A 163 4.61 -5.80 -15.15
C ALA A 163 4.56 -5.79 -16.69
#